data_AF-A0A6J0VQ80-F1
#
_entry.id   AF-A0A6J0VQ80-F1
#
_cell.length_a   1.000
_cell.length_b   1.000
_cell.length_c   1.000
_cell.angle_alpha   90.00
_cell.angle_beta   90.00
_cell.angle_gamma   90.00
#
_symmetry.space_group_name_H-M   'P 1'
#
loop_
_entity.id
_entity.type
_entity.pdbx_description
1 polymer ?
#
loop_
_entity_poly.entity_id
_entity_poly.type
_entity_poly.pdbx_seq_one_letter_code
_entity_poly.pdbx_strand_id
1 'polypeptide(L)'
;MIPFFSLLLWILLTYWKERWLTIGLSLQILAPYVHLSSISMMVLLSWPVAIYLIHLEGEARMRRYQITSNGRRRNTCCSMLMKLRALQVAVGLPFFLILLCLYVVPFGTHSPCLQEREKLAPKPTFFGHRGAPRLGPENTIMSFEKAVEYGAHGLESDIQISIDGVPFLMHDYDLTRTTNIKEVMPNASSRNPSFFEWSFLSTLNAGKWFSDAWIKPFFHMKPLSEADKKRARNQRIAKLTDLLKIAQKEKKLVIFDLNSPPPRHPSRKSYIHLVVRVILDSKIEQHLIAWLPGSERKYIKSKAPGFQHVGTYYTLKELADENITRINVDYKRLYYNGLRSNSHTAENLPAMKLYC
;
A
#
# COMPACT_ATOMS: atom_id res chain seq x y z
N MET A 1 23.41 30.33 31.03
CA MET A 1 22.90 28.95 30.89
C MET A 1 21.51 28.86 30.26
N ILE A 2 20.55 29.70 30.68
CA ILE A 2 19.17 29.72 30.13
C ILE A 2 19.08 29.92 28.60
N PRO A 3 19.85 30.82 27.95
CA PRO A 3 19.73 31.03 26.50
C PRO A 3 20.35 29.92 25.64
N PHE A 4 21.27 29.13 26.21
CA PHE A 4 21.84 27.97 25.53
C PHE A 4 20.86 26.80 25.52
N PHE A 5 20.15 26.59 26.63
CA PHE A 5 19.13 25.55 26.75
C PHE A 5 17.91 25.82 25.85
N SER A 6 17.50 27.08 25.72
CA SER A 6 16.39 27.46 24.83
C SER A 6 16.76 27.27 23.35
N LEU A 7 18.00 27.61 22.97
CA LEU A 7 18.51 27.39 21.61
C LEU A 7 18.64 25.89 21.29
N LEU A 8 19.19 25.10 22.21
CA LEU A 8 19.33 23.66 22.07
C LEU A 8 17.95 23.00 21.93
N LEU A 9 16.98 23.36 22.78
CA LEU A 9 15.61 22.86 22.72
C LEU A 9 14.93 23.27 21.41
N TRP A 10 15.13 24.49 20.92
CA TRP A 10 14.58 24.94 19.64
C TRP A 10 15.15 24.16 18.45
N ILE A 11 16.47 23.90 18.44
CA ILE A 11 17.14 23.05 17.43
C ILE A 11 16.61 21.63 17.50
N LEU A 12 16.46 21.08 18.70
CA LEU A 12 15.92 19.73 18.90
C LEU A 12 14.48 19.63 18.41
N LEU A 13 13.63 20.62 18.71
CA LEU A 13 12.23 20.67 18.29
C LEU A 13 12.07 20.85 16.77
N THR A 14 12.91 21.67 16.13
CA THR A 14 12.90 21.83 14.67
C THR A 14 13.41 20.57 13.97
N TYR A 15 14.51 19.98 14.44
CA TYR A 15 15.09 18.77 13.82
C TYR A 15 14.26 17.51 14.07
N TRP A 16 13.50 17.45 15.18
CA TRP A 16 12.61 16.34 15.48
C TRP A 16 11.15 16.57 15.08
N LYS A 17 10.79 17.69 14.45
CA LYS A 17 9.39 17.98 14.09
C LYS A 17 8.70 16.83 13.35
N GLU A 18 9.39 16.18 12.43
CA GLU A 18 8.87 14.99 11.72
C GLU A 18 8.87 13.72 12.59
N ARG A 19 9.86 13.57 13.48
CA ARG A 19 9.95 12.44 14.40
C ARG A 19 8.87 12.49 15.50
N TRP A 20 8.47 13.67 15.94
CA TRP A 20 7.36 13.85 16.89
C TRP A 20 6.04 13.35 16.32
N LEU A 21 5.81 13.53 15.01
CA LEU A 21 4.65 12.97 14.33
C LEU A 21 4.69 11.44 14.31
N THR A 22 5.85 10.86 13.98
CA THR A 22 6.05 9.40 13.98
C THR A 22 5.87 8.80 15.37
N ILE A 23 6.39 9.46 16.41
CA ILE A 23 6.21 9.04 17.81
C ILE A 23 4.74 9.14 18.20
N GLY A 24 4.05 10.23 17.86
CA GLY A 24 2.61 10.37 18.11
C GLY A 24 1.78 9.28 17.43
N LEU A 25 2.04 9.02 16.15
CA LEU A 25 1.38 7.95 15.39
C LEU A 25 1.71 6.56 15.96
N SER A 26 2.95 6.32 16.36
CA SER A 26 3.37 5.05 16.97
C SER A 26 2.67 4.83 18.32
N LEU A 27 2.55 5.87 19.15
CA LEU A 27 1.81 5.83 20.40
C LEU A 27 0.32 5.58 20.18
N GLN A 28 -0.26 6.15 19.12
CA GLN A 28 -1.65 5.91 18.74
C GLN A 28 -1.88 4.48 18.23
N ILE A 29 -0.99 3.93 17.39
CA ILE A 29 -1.06 2.54 16.93
C ILE A 29 -0.93 1.57 18.11
N LEU A 30 -0.03 1.88 19.05
CA LEU A 30 0.20 1.08 20.24
C LEU A 30 -0.77 1.41 21.38
N ALA A 31 -1.74 2.30 21.19
CA ALA A 31 -2.64 2.77 22.24
C ALA A 31 -3.24 1.60 23.05
N PRO A 32 -3.81 0.54 22.44
CA PRO A 32 -4.35 -0.61 23.18
C PRO A 32 -3.33 -1.26 24.14
N TYR A 33 -2.06 -1.34 23.72
CA TYR A 33 -0.97 -1.89 24.54
C TYR A 33 -0.52 -0.91 25.63
N VAL A 34 -0.55 0.39 25.36
CA VAL A 34 -0.29 1.45 26.35
C VAL A 34 -1.35 1.45 27.45
N HIS A 35 -2.63 1.22 27.10
CA HIS A 35 -3.70 1.05 28.10
C HIS A 35 -3.44 -0.15 29.01
N LEU A 36 -3.13 -1.32 28.42
CA LEU A 36 -2.88 -2.55 29.17
C LEU A 36 -1.64 -2.45 30.06
N SER A 37 -0.56 -1.84 29.55
CA SER A 37 0.67 -1.64 30.32
C SER A 37 0.47 -0.63 31.45
N SER A 38 -0.28 0.45 31.21
CA SER A 38 -0.60 1.46 32.23
C SER A 38 -1.41 0.85 33.37
N ILE A 39 -2.46 0.06 33.07
CA ILE A 39 -3.25 -0.64 34.10
C ILE A 39 -2.36 -1.61 34.90
N SER A 40 -1.53 -2.39 34.22
CA SER A 40 -0.62 -3.34 34.88
C SER A 40 0.37 -2.63 35.81
N MET A 41 0.93 -1.50 35.35
CA MET A 41 1.83 -0.65 36.13
C MET A 41 1.12 -0.03 37.35
N MET A 42 -0.11 0.46 37.17
CA MET A 42 -0.93 1.00 38.27
C MET A 42 -1.16 -0.06 39.35
N VAL A 43 -1.49 -1.31 38.96
CA VAL A 43 -1.68 -2.42 39.89
C VAL A 43 -0.38 -2.75 40.63
N LEU A 44 0.73 -2.94 39.90
CA LEU A 44 2.03 -3.27 40.50
C LEU A 44 2.55 -2.20 41.45
N LEU A 45 2.41 -0.92 41.10
CA LEU A 45 2.85 0.20 41.94
C LEU A 45 1.95 0.40 43.16
N SER A 46 0.67 0.02 43.09
CA SER A 46 -0.27 0.17 44.20
C SER A 46 0.02 -0.75 45.39
N TRP A 47 0.56 -1.94 45.14
CA TRP A 47 0.78 -2.95 46.18
C TRP A 47 1.82 -2.54 47.23
N PRO A 48 3.04 -2.10 46.86
CA PRO A 48 4.04 -1.65 47.83
C PRO A 48 3.59 -0.44 48.64
N VAL A 49 2.90 0.51 47.99
CA VAL A 49 2.36 1.71 48.66
C VAL A 49 1.26 1.33 49.65
N ALA A 50 0.36 0.42 49.28
CA ALA A 50 -0.69 -0.08 50.17
C ALA A 50 -0.09 -0.80 51.40
N ILE A 51 0.90 -1.68 51.20
CA ILE A 51 1.59 -2.38 52.29
C ILE A 51 2.28 -1.37 53.22
N TYR A 52 2.97 -0.38 52.66
CA TYR A 52 3.63 0.67 53.43
C TYR A 52 2.65 1.53 54.24
N LEU A 53 1.53 1.92 53.64
CA LEU A 53 0.49 2.70 54.32
C LEU A 53 -0.19 1.89 55.44
N ILE A 54 -0.48 0.60 55.22
CA ILE A 54 -1.02 -0.30 56.25
C ILE A 54 -0.04 -0.41 57.42
N HIS A 55 1.26 -0.55 57.14
CA HIS A 55 2.29 -0.63 58.17
C HIS A 55 2.36 0.67 59.00
N LEU A 56 2.42 1.83 58.33
CA LEU A 56 2.42 3.13 59.00
C LEU A 56 1.14 3.39 59.81
N GLU A 57 -0.02 2.98 59.31
CA GLU A 57 -1.28 3.12 60.04
C GLU A 57 -1.31 2.20 61.27
N GLY A 58 -0.79 0.97 61.14
CA GLY A 58 -0.61 0.02 62.24
C GLY A 58 0.28 0.60 63.34
N GLU A 59 1.44 1.15 62.98
CA GLU A 59 2.33 1.85 63.92
C GLU A 59 1.63 3.03 64.59
N ALA A 60 0.95 3.88 63.81
CA ALA A 60 0.22 5.02 64.36
C ALA A 60 -0.92 4.58 65.31
N ARG A 61 -1.61 3.46 65.03
CA ARG A 61 -2.68 2.90 65.85
C ARG A 61 -2.14 2.32 67.16
N MET A 62 -1.07 1.52 67.10
CA MET A 62 -0.40 0.98 68.29
C MET A 62 0.11 2.09 69.21
N ARG A 63 0.69 3.16 68.64
CA ARG A 63 1.16 4.33 69.40
C ARG A 63 0.00 5.11 70.02
N ARG A 64 -1.15 5.24 69.34
CA ARG A 64 -2.37 5.82 69.93
C ARG A 64 -2.87 5.03 71.14
N TYR A 65 -2.87 3.70 71.06
CA TYR A 65 -3.28 2.83 72.16
C TYR A 65 -2.35 2.93 73.38
N GLN A 66 -1.02 3.04 73.15
CA GLN A 66 -0.05 3.25 74.23
C GLN A 66 -0.27 4.57 74.98
N ILE A 67 -0.72 5.63 74.30
CA ILE A 67 -1.01 6.95 74.93
C ILE A 67 -2.21 6.89 75.87
N THR A 68 -3.27 6.15 75.51
CA THR A 68 -4.45 5.98 76.38
C THR A 68 -4.13 5.27 77.69
N SER A 69 -3.01 4.54 77.77
CA SER A 69 -2.55 3.87 79.00
C SER A 69 -1.59 4.69 79.88
N ASN A 70 -0.96 5.75 79.35
CA ASN A 70 0.11 6.48 80.04
C ASN A 70 -0.09 8.01 79.97
N GLY A 71 -0.66 8.58 81.03
CA GLY A 71 -1.11 9.98 81.11
C GLY A 71 -0.04 11.08 81.18
N ARG A 72 1.18 10.89 80.64
CA ARG A 72 2.27 11.88 80.82
C ARG A 72 3.29 11.97 79.68
N ARG A 73 2.86 12.27 78.44
CA ARG A 73 3.70 12.94 77.40
C ARG A 73 2.87 13.34 76.15
N ARG A 74 2.07 14.40 76.27
CA ARG A 74 1.20 14.91 75.18
C ARG A 74 1.97 15.60 74.03
N ASN A 75 3.00 16.41 74.34
CA ASN A 75 3.61 17.30 73.35
C ASN A 75 4.53 16.59 72.34
N THR A 76 5.40 15.67 72.79
CA THR A 76 6.35 14.94 71.92
C THR A 76 5.63 13.98 70.96
N CYS A 77 4.49 13.43 71.40
CA CYS A 77 3.71 12.50 70.61
C CYS A 77 2.92 13.17 69.48
N CYS A 78 2.32 14.35 69.72
CA CYS A 78 1.69 15.14 68.64
C CYS A 78 2.68 15.46 67.51
N SER A 79 3.92 15.83 67.85
CA SER A 79 4.96 16.09 66.85
C SER A 79 5.29 14.84 66.01
N MET A 80 5.38 13.66 66.64
CA MET A 80 5.64 12.38 65.95
C MET A 80 4.47 11.94 65.05
N LEU A 81 3.22 12.04 65.53
CA LEU A 81 2.03 11.76 64.74
C LEU A 81 1.90 12.70 63.53
N MET A 82 2.26 13.98 63.70
CA MET A 82 2.33 14.93 62.59
C MET A 82 3.42 14.56 61.58
N LYS A 83 4.58 14.07 62.02
CA LYS A 83 5.65 13.59 61.12
C LYS A 83 5.21 12.35 60.32
N LEU A 84 4.51 11.40 60.95
CA LEU A 84 3.98 10.22 60.26
C LEU A 84 2.91 10.59 59.22
N ARG A 85 2.01 11.53 59.54
CA ARG A 85 1.03 12.05 58.58
C ARG A 85 1.68 12.83 57.44
N ALA A 86 2.69 13.65 57.74
CA ALA A 86 3.45 14.36 56.72
C ALA A 86 4.16 13.39 55.77
N LEU A 87 4.71 12.29 56.29
CA LEU A 87 5.34 11.23 55.52
C LEU A 87 4.32 10.48 54.64
N GLN A 88 3.14 10.14 55.19
CA GLN A 88 2.04 9.55 54.41
C GLN A 88 1.61 10.45 53.25
N VAL A 89 1.50 11.76 53.47
CA VAL A 89 1.16 12.72 52.41
C VAL A 89 2.30 12.85 51.40
N ALA A 90 3.55 12.90 51.85
CA ALA A 90 4.74 13.02 50.99
C ALA A 90 4.92 11.83 50.03
N VAL A 91 4.47 10.63 50.43
CA VAL A 91 4.51 9.42 49.58
C VAL A 91 3.21 9.22 48.80
N GLY A 92 2.06 9.46 49.43
CA GLY A 92 0.74 9.22 48.84
C GLY A 92 0.37 10.22 47.74
N LEU A 93 0.74 11.49 47.88
CA LEU A 93 0.39 12.53 46.90
C LEU A 93 1.10 12.31 45.55
N PRO A 94 2.44 12.08 45.48
CA PRO A 94 3.09 11.77 44.21
C PRO A 94 2.55 10.50 43.55
N PHE A 95 2.27 9.46 44.34
CA PHE A 95 1.69 8.21 43.83
C PHE A 95 0.31 8.43 43.21
N PHE A 96 -0.56 9.19 43.88
CA PHE A 96 -1.88 9.55 43.35
C PHE A 96 -1.76 10.34 42.05
N LEU A 97 -0.84 11.30 41.97
CA LEU A 97 -0.60 12.07 40.76
C LEU A 97 -0.08 11.19 39.61
N ILE A 98 0.81 10.24 39.88
CA ILE A 98 1.29 9.28 38.87
C ILE A 98 0.14 8.39 38.37
N LEU A 99 -0.71 7.87 39.26
CA LEU A 99 -1.89 7.10 38.88
C LEU A 99 -2.86 7.93 38.03
N LEU A 100 -3.12 9.18 38.42
CA LEU A 100 -4.00 10.07 37.67
C LEU A 100 -3.46 10.33 36.25
N CYS A 101 -2.15 10.58 36.12
CA CYS A 101 -1.51 10.72 34.83
C CYS A 101 -1.66 9.45 33.98
N LEU A 102 -1.35 8.27 34.54
CA LEU A 102 -1.50 6.98 33.83
C LEU A 102 -2.96 6.68 33.44
N TYR A 103 -3.93 7.15 34.23
CA TYR A 103 -5.35 6.99 33.95
C TYR A 103 -5.83 7.91 32.82
N VAL A 104 -5.30 9.13 32.73
CA VAL A 104 -5.70 10.12 31.71
C VAL A 104 -5.04 9.88 30.35
N VAL A 105 -3.81 9.32 30.31
CA VAL A 105 -3.09 8.96 29.07
C VAL A 105 -3.99 8.22 28.05
N PRO A 106 -4.73 7.16 28.45
CA PRO A 106 -5.78 6.51 27.68
C PRO A 106 -6.73 7.40 26.86
N PHE A 107 -7.21 8.51 27.44
CA PHE A 107 -8.28 9.29 26.84
C PHE A 107 -7.81 10.18 25.68
N GLY A 108 -6.50 10.43 25.58
CA GLY A 108 -5.91 11.18 24.47
C GLY A 108 -5.45 10.31 23.29
N THR A 109 -5.52 8.98 23.42
CA THR A 109 -4.97 8.05 22.44
C THR A 109 -6.07 7.32 21.68
N HIS A 110 -6.42 7.82 20.49
CA HIS A 110 -7.27 7.08 19.55
C HIS A 110 -6.39 6.20 18.65
N SER A 111 -6.78 4.94 18.47
CA SER A 111 -6.11 4.06 17.51
C SER A 111 -6.59 4.36 16.09
N PRO A 112 -5.70 4.76 15.16
CA PRO A 112 -6.07 4.97 13.76
C PRO A 112 -6.48 3.65 13.07
N CYS A 113 -6.19 2.50 13.69
CA CYS A 113 -6.59 1.18 13.20
C CYS A 113 -8.04 0.83 13.57
N LEU A 114 -8.67 1.59 14.47
CA LEU A 114 -10.05 1.42 14.91
C LEU A 114 -10.87 2.60 14.43
N GLN A 115 -11.27 2.55 13.16
CA GLN A 115 -12.14 3.55 12.55
C GLN A 115 -13.53 2.95 12.34
N GLU A 116 -14.56 3.74 12.66
CA GLU A 116 -15.95 3.36 12.39
C GLU A 116 -16.12 3.11 10.88
N ARG A 117 -16.87 2.05 10.52
CA ARG A 117 -17.07 1.68 9.11
C ARG A 117 -17.60 2.83 8.25
N GLU A 118 -18.45 3.68 8.82
CA GLU A 118 -19.05 4.84 8.14
C GLU A 118 -18.05 5.97 7.86
N LYS A 119 -16.92 5.99 8.55
CA LYS A 119 -15.84 6.97 8.37
C LYS A 119 -14.73 6.48 7.44
N LEU A 120 -14.83 5.25 6.91
CA LEU A 120 -13.83 4.72 5.98
C LEU A 120 -14.02 5.33 4.59
N ALA A 121 -12.90 5.68 3.95
CA ALA A 121 -12.90 6.05 2.54
C ALA A 121 -13.42 4.87 1.68
N PRO A 122 -13.95 5.13 0.47
CA PRO A 122 -14.37 4.08 -0.44
C PRO A 122 -13.27 3.05 -0.65
N LYS A 123 -13.65 1.77 -0.73
CA LYS A 123 -12.71 0.68 -0.99
C LYS A 123 -11.94 0.97 -2.29
N PRO A 124 -10.60 0.86 -2.30
CA PRO A 124 -9.83 0.99 -3.52
C PRO A 124 -10.29 -0.01 -4.58
N THR A 125 -10.34 0.45 -5.83
CA THR A 125 -10.50 -0.44 -6.97
C THR A 125 -9.19 -1.16 -7.26
N PHE A 126 -9.25 -2.28 -7.98
CA PHE A 126 -8.07 -3.03 -8.36
C PHE A 126 -8.08 -3.36 -9.85
N PHE A 127 -6.89 -3.49 -10.41
CA PHE A 127 -6.66 -3.81 -11.81
C PHE A 127 -6.03 -5.20 -11.92
N GLY A 128 -6.45 -5.96 -12.91
CA GLY A 128 -5.83 -7.24 -13.24
C GLY A 128 -4.49 -7.02 -13.94
N HIS A 129 -3.39 -7.00 -13.16
CA HIS A 129 -2.02 -6.87 -13.67
C HIS A 129 -1.66 -8.07 -14.55
N ARG A 130 -1.53 -7.84 -15.86
CA ARG A 130 -1.43 -8.88 -16.90
C ARG A 130 -2.58 -9.90 -16.84
N GLY A 131 -3.76 -9.42 -16.42
CA GLY A 131 -4.93 -10.22 -16.07
C GLY A 131 -4.91 -10.71 -14.61
N ALA A 132 -5.19 -11.98 -14.38
CA ALA A 132 -5.13 -12.64 -13.07
C ALA A 132 -4.00 -13.69 -13.06
N PRO A 133 -2.73 -13.29 -12.91
CA PRO A 133 -1.57 -14.15 -13.10
C PRO A 133 -1.50 -15.34 -12.13
N ARG A 134 -2.19 -15.27 -10.97
CA ARG A 134 -2.29 -16.40 -10.03
C ARG A 134 -3.38 -17.42 -10.41
N LEU A 135 -4.22 -17.12 -11.39
CA LEU A 135 -5.37 -17.92 -11.81
C LEU A 135 -5.30 -18.34 -13.28
N GLY A 136 -4.53 -17.62 -14.10
CA GLY A 136 -4.25 -17.97 -15.49
C GLY A 136 -2.88 -17.46 -15.93
N PRO A 137 -2.33 -17.96 -17.04
CA PRO A 137 -1.04 -17.51 -17.56
C PRO A 137 -1.09 -16.03 -17.93
N GLU A 138 -0.13 -15.23 -17.47
CA GLU A 138 -0.11 -13.77 -17.69
C GLU A 138 -0.25 -13.36 -19.17
N ASN A 139 -0.87 -12.21 -19.45
CA ASN A 139 -1.08 -11.67 -20.80
C ASN A 139 -1.82 -12.62 -21.78
N THR A 140 -2.64 -13.54 -21.27
CA THR A 140 -3.51 -14.43 -22.06
C THR A 140 -4.99 -14.12 -21.86
N ILE A 141 -5.83 -14.54 -22.82
CA ILE A 141 -7.30 -14.39 -22.76
C ILE A 141 -7.88 -14.99 -21.48
N MET A 142 -7.41 -16.19 -21.10
CA MET A 142 -7.83 -16.81 -19.84
C MET A 142 -7.53 -15.94 -18.62
N SER A 143 -6.33 -15.34 -18.56
CA SER A 143 -5.94 -14.49 -17.43
C SER A 143 -6.82 -13.24 -17.33
N PHE A 144 -7.17 -12.62 -18.46
CA PHE A 144 -8.07 -11.47 -18.48
C PHE A 144 -9.50 -11.82 -18.09
N GLU A 145 -10.04 -12.93 -18.60
CA GLU A 145 -11.37 -13.40 -18.20
C GLU A 145 -11.42 -13.72 -16.70
N LYS A 146 -10.38 -14.37 -16.15
CA LYS A 146 -10.27 -14.59 -14.70
C LYS A 146 -10.23 -13.27 -13.92
N ALA A 147 -9.55 -12.24 -14.43
CA ALA A 147 -9.58 -10.93 -13.77
C ALA A 147 -11.00 -10.32 -13.76
N VAL A 148 -11.75 -10.47 -14.86
CA VAL A 148 -13.16 -10.05 -14.93
C VAL A 148 -14.03 -10.83 -13.95
N GLU A 149 -13.92 -12.17 -13.94
CA GLU A 149 -14.67 -13.07 -13.04
C GLU A 149 -14.49 -12.67 -11.56
N TYR A 150 -13.30 -12.23 -11.17
CA TYR A 150 -12.98 -11.82 -9.80
C TYR A 150 -13.32 -10.35 -9.49
N GLY A 151 -13.91 -9.63 -10.45
CA GLY A 151 -14.42 -8.27 -10.23
C GLY A 151 -13.38 -7.17 -10.43
N ALA A 152 -12.32 -7.40 -11.23
CA ALA A 152 -11.36 -6.35 -11.55
C ALA A 152 -12.08 -5.14 -12.18
N HIS A 153 -11.67 -3.94 -11.76
CA HIS A 153 -12.20 -2.68 -12.30
C HIS A 153 -11.62 -2.38 -13.68
N GLY A 154 -10.36 -2.75 -13.89
CA GLY A 154 -9.72 -2.69 -15.19
C GLY A 154 -8.71 -3.81 -15.40
N LEU A 155 -8.21 -3.90 -16.62
CA LEU A 155 -7.28 -4.88 -17.11
C LEU A 155 -6.00 -4.17 -17.49
N GLU A 156 -4.87 -4.69 -17.02
CA GLU A 156 -3.56 -4.17 -17.35
C GLU A 156 -2.78 -5.18 -18.18
N SER A 157 -1.99 -4.70 -19.13
CA SER A 157 -1.19 -5.55 -20.02
C SER A 157 0.03 -4.81 -20.57
N ASP A 158 0.98 -5.56 -21.11
CA ASP A 158 2.16 -5.03 -21.80
C ASP A 158 2.03 -5.21 -23.31
N ILE A 159 2.24 -4.15 -24.09
CA ILE A 159 2.10 -4.18 -25.55
C ILE A 159 3.47 -4.16 -26.21
N GLN A 160 3.68 -5.09 -27.15
CA GLN A 160 4.77 -5.10 -28.13
C GLN A 160 4.21 -5.14 -29.55
N ILE A 161 5.07 -4.90 -30.55
CA ILE A 161 4.69 -4.82 -31.96
C ILE A 161 5.51 -5.85 -32.73
N SER A 162 4.86 -6.74 -33.48
CA SER A 162 5.54 -7.71 -34.34
C SER A 162 6.19 -7.02 -35.55
N ILE A 163 7.06 -7.74 -36.27
CA ILE A 163 7.81 -7.15 -37.40
C ILE A 163 6.90 -6.68 -38.54
N ASP A 164 5.76 -7.36 -38.72
CA ASP A 164 4.66 -7.03 -39.63
C ASP A 164 3.65 -6.02 -39.06
N GLY A 165 3.93 -5.43 -37.90
CA GLY A 165 3.14 -4.33 -37.35
C GLY A 165 1.85 -4.75 -36.66
N VAL A 166 1.79 -5.94 -36.07
CA VAL A 166 0.66 -6.38 -35.25
C VAL A 166 0.94 -6.13 -33.77
N PRO A 167 0.12 -5.34 -33.06
CA PRO A 167 0.25 -5.19 -31.60
C PRO A 167 -0.20 -6.46 -30.86
N PHE A 168 0.66 -6.99 -30.01
CA PHE A 168 0.42 -8.19 -29.21
C PHE A 168 0.85 -8.02 -27.75
N LEU A 169 0.40 -8.95 -26.90
CA LEU A 169 0.57 -8.85 -25.46
C LEU A 169 1.78 -9.67 -24.99
N MET A 170 2.80 -9.00 -24.48
CA MET A 170 4.02 -9.63 -23.98
C MET A 170 4.84 -8.65 -23.12
N HIS A 171 5.18 -9.07 -21.91
CA HIS A 171 6.00 -8.28 -21.00
C HIS A 171 7.49 -8.34 -21.34
N ASP A 172 8.01 -9.54 -21.57
CA ASP A 172 9.46 -9.77 -21.60
C ASP A 172 10.08 -9.38 -22.94
N TYR A 173 11.38 -9.09 -22.92
CA TYR A 173 12.18 -8.81 -24.12
C TYR A 173 12.65 -10.08 -24.86
N ASP A 174 12.24 -11.26 -24.40
CA ASP A 174 12.42 -12.56 -25.04
C ASP A 174 11.15 -13.43 -24.85
N LEU A 175 11.13 -14.60 -25.47
CA LEU A 175 9.96 -15.51 -25.43
C LEU A 175 10.14 -16.68 -24.46
N THR A 176 11.24 -16.72 -23.69
CA THR A 176 11.70 -17.93 -23.01
C THR A 176 10.90 -18.29 -21.76
N ARG A 177 10.43 -17.29 -21.01
CA ARG A 177 9.77 -17.49 -19.72
C ARG A 177 8.31 -17.93 -19.87
N THR A 178 7.59 -17.30 -20.80
CA THR A 178 6.13 -17.41 -20.91
C THR A 178 5.66 -18.14 -22.15
N THR A 179 6.56 -18.76 -22.93
CA THR A 179 6.19 -19.53 -24.12
C THR A 179 7.01 -20.81 -24.29
N ASN A 180 6.61 -21.65 -25.25
CA ASN A 180 7.36 -22.85 -25.64
C ASN A 180 8.41 -22.61 -26.75
N ILE A 181 8.91 -21.37 -26.93
CA ILE A 181 9.89 -21.05 -27.99
C ILE A 181 11.13 -21.93 -27.97
N LYS A 182 11.57 -22.40 -26.80
CA LYS A 182 12.75 -23.28 -26.67
C LYS A 182 12.53 -24.65 -27.33
N GLU A 183 11.29 -25.11 -27.40
CA GLU A 183 10.92 -26.35 -28.09
C GLU A 183 10.77 -26.12 -29.60
N VAL A 184 10.22 -24.97 -30.01
CA VAL A 184 9.86 -24.69 -31.41
C VAL A 184 11.04 -24.12 -32.21
N MET A 185 11.82 -23.20 -31.64
CA MET A 185 12.93 -22.51 -32.29
C MET A 185 14.01 -22.11 -31.26
N PRO A 186 14.77 -23.07 -30.71
CA PRO A 186 15.72 -22.83 -29.62
C PRO A 186 16.77 -21.75 -29.93
N ASN A 187 17.29 -21.76 -31.17
CA ASN A 187 18.33 -20.82 -31.61
C ASN A 187 17.89 -19.35 -31.64
N ALA A 188 16.57 -19.10 -31.69
CA ALA A 188 16.01 -17.74 -31.68
C ALA A 188 15.31 -17.39 -30.36
N SER A 189 15.43 -18.24 -29.33
CA SER A 189 14.65 -18.12 -28.10
C SER A 189 14.90 -16.82 -27.32
N SER A 190 16.14 -16.31 -27.35
CA SER A 190 16.54 -15.02 -26.75
C SER A 190 16.36 -13.82 -27.69
N ARG A 191 15.85 -14.02 -28.91
CA ARG A 191 15.60 -12.93 -29.85
C ARG A 191 14.40 -12.12 -29.37
N ASN A 192 14.45 -10.80 -29.57
CA ASN A 192 13.34 -9.95 -29.17
C ASN A 192 12.05 -10.32 -29.92
N PRO A 193 10.90 -10.47 -29.20
CA PRO A 193 9.62 -10.83 -29.78
C PRO A 193 9.19 -9.96 -30.96
N SER A 194 9.54 -8.67 -30.93
CA SER A 194 9.20 -7.70 -31.99
C SER A 194 9.87 -8.00 -33.34
N PHE A 195 10.88 -8.87 -33.39
CA PHE A 195 11.52 -9.26 -34.66
C PHE A 195 10.91 -10.50 -35.32
N PHE A 196 9.82 -11.02 -34.77
CA PHE A 196 9.09 -12.14 -35.35
C PHE A 196 7.81 -11.66 -36.03
N GLU A 197 7.41 -12.38 -37.07
CA GLU A 197 6.12 -12.26 -37.74
C GLU A 197 4.98 -12.69 -36.81
N TRP A 198 3.83 -12.01 -36.88
CA TRP A 198 2.66 -12.40 -36.10
C TRP A 198 2.20 -13.83 -36.40
N SER A 199 2.27 -14.23 -37.67
CA SER A 199 1.92 -15.59 -38.10
C SER A 199 2.65 -16.65 -37.27
N PHE A 200 3.95 -16.46 -37.03
CA PHE A 200 4.75 -17.31 -36.17
C PHE A 200 4.40 -17.16 -34.68
N LEU A 201 4.37 -15.93 -34.16
CA LEU A 201 4.09 -15.67 -32.73
C LEU A 201 2.75 -16.30 -32.29
N SER A 202 1.74 -16.24 -33.16
CA SER A 202 0.42 -16.80 -32.90
C SER A 202 0.38 -18.33 -32.77
N THR A 203 1.43 -19.04 -33.22
CA THR A 203 1.54 -20.51 -33.07
C THR A 203 2.11 -20.92 -31.71
N LEU A 204 2.82 -20.02 -31.02
CA LEU A 204 3.48 -20.33 -29.77
C LEU A 204 2.47 -20.58 -28.66
N ASN A 205 2.74 -21.61 -27.86
CA ASN A 205 1.99 -21.89 -26.66
C ASN A 205 2.43 -20.92 -25.55
N ALA A 206 1.48 -20.23 -24.94
CA ALA A 206 1.74 -19.23 -23.90
C ALA A 206 1.21 -19.64 -22.50
N GLY A 207 0.92 -20.92 -22.27
CA GLY A 207 0.31 -21.36 -21.02
C GLY A 207 0.76 -22.71 -20.45
N LYS A 208 1.47 -23.55 -21.22
CA LYS A 208 2.12 -24.76 -20.70
C LYS A 208 3.09 -24.44 -19.56
N TRP A 209 3.88 -23.38 -19.70
CA TRP A 209 4.82 -22.92 -18.66
C TRP A 209 4.14 -22.67 -17.31
N PHE A 210 2.86 -22.30 -17.31
CA PHE A 210 2.08 -22.00 -16.12
C PHE A 210 1.42 -23.25 -15.53
N SER A 211 0.86 -24.13 -16.38
CA SER A 211 0.15 -25.33 -15.94
C SER A 211 1.07 -26.51 -15.61
N ASP A 212 2.20 -26.63 -16.30
CA ASP A 212 3.10 -27.78 -16.23
C ASP A 212 4.36 -27.48 -15.41
N ALA A 213 4.39 -26.32 -14.74
CA ALA A 213 5.49 -25.93 -13.90
C ALA A 213 5.65 -26.88 -12.71
N TRP A 214 6.86 -27.43 -12.55
CA TRP A 214 7.18 -28.25 -11.38
C TRP A 214 7.10 -27.44 -10.07
N ILE A 215 7.60 -26.19 -10.11
CA ILE A 215 7.40 -25.19 -9.05
C ILE A 215 6.31 -24.23 -9.50
N LYS A 216 5.32 -23.98 -8.63
CA LYS A 216 4.27 -23.00 -8.91
C LYS A 216 4.89 -21.63 -9.23
N PRO A 217 4.50 -20.96 -10.33
CA PRO A 217 5.10 -19.70 -10.73
C PRO A 217 4.91 -18.55 -9.73
N PHE A 218 3.88 -18.64 -8.88
CA PHE A 218 3.55 -17.60 -7.91
C PHE A 218 3.45 -18.15 -6.48
N PHE A 219 3.97 -17.37 -5.53
CA PHE A 219 3.92 -17.68 -4.10
C PHE A 219 2.46 -17.77 -3.61
N HIS A 220 2.16 -18.79 -2.79
CA HIS A 220 0.80 -19.12 -2.32
C HIS A 220 -0.27 -19.31 -3.40
N MET A 221 0.12 -19.62 -4.64
CA MET A 221 -0.83 -19.97 -5.68
C MET A 221 -1.57 -21.28 -5.32
N LYS A 222 -2.91 -21.23 -5.33
CA LYS A 222 -3.74 -22.42 -5.15
C LYS A 222 -3.63 -23.33 -6.38
N PRO A 223 -3.74 -24.66 -6.23
CA PRO A 223 -3.83 -25.56 -7.38
C PRO A 223 -5.00 -25.16 -8.29
N LEU A 224 -4.79 -25.19 -9.59
CA LEU A 224 -5.85 -24.98 -10.58
C LEU A 224 -6.79 -26.20 -10.61
N SER A 225 -8.06 -25.97 -10.96
CA SER A 225 -8.98 -27.03 -11.33
C SER A 225 -8.50 -27.77 -12.59
N GLU A 226 -8.89 -29.02 -12.80
CA GLU A 226 -8.50 -29.76 -14.02
C GLU A 226 -8.99 -29.08 -15.30
N ALA A 227 -10.17 -28.44 -15.25
CA ALA A 227 -10.68 -27.64 -16.36
C ALA A 227 -9.80 -26.42 -16.64
N ASP A 228 -9.41 -25.68 -15.59
CA ASP A 228 -8.52 -24.51 -15.72
C ASP A 228 -7.11 -24.92 -16.17
N LYS A 229 -6.58 -26.07 -15.72
CA LYS A 229 -5.30 -26.61 -16.22
C LYS A 229 -5.35 -26.89 -17.72
N LYS A 230 -6.38 -27.61 -18.18
CA LYS A 230 -6.57 -27.91 -19.61
C LYS A 230 -6.71 -26.62 -20.42
N ARG A 231 -7.43 -25.64 -19.89
CA ARG A 231 -7.60 -24.33 -20.52
C ARG A 231 -6.30 -23.55 -20.59
N ALA A 232 -5.53 -23.51 -19.50
CA ALA A 232 -4.24 -22.84 -19.40
C ALA A 232 -3.24 -23.44 -20.41
N ARG A 233 -3.15 -24.77 -20.51
CA ARG A 233 -2.28 -25.46 -21.47
C ARG A 233 -2.55 -25.10 -22.93
N ASN A 234 -3.75 -24.63 -23.26
CA ASN A 234 -4.16 -24.29 -24.62
C ASN A 234 -4.10 -22.79 -24.93
N GLN A 235 -3.55 -21.96 -24.03
CA GLN A 235 -3.39 -20.54 -24.29
C GLN A 235 -2.27 -20.26 -25.32
N ARG A 236 -2.46 -19.15 -26.06
CA ARG A 236 -1.52 -18.60 -27.05
C ARG A 236 -1.27 -17.13 -26.72
N ILE A 237 -0.25 -16.55 -27.36
CA ILE A 237 0.00 -15.10 -27.31
C ILE A 237 -1.25 -14.39 -27.87
N ALA A 238 -1.77 -13.41 -27.14
CA ALA A 238 -2.97 -12.66 -27.51
C ALA A 238 -2.61 -11.37 -28.28
N LYS A 239 -3.52 -10.92 -29.16
CA LYS A 239 -3.42 -9.57 -29.75
C LYS A 239 -3.95 -8.53 -28.78
N LEU A 240 -3.55 -7.27 -29.01
CA LEU A 240 -4.21 -6.13 -28.37
C LEU A 240 -5.73 -6.14 -28.63
N THR A 241 -6.15 -6.44 -29.86
CA THR A 241 -7.57 -6.46 -30.22
C THR A 241 -8.39 -7.46 -29.43
N ASP A 242 -7.79 -8.57 -28.97
CA ASP A 242 -8.51 -9.56 -28.17
C ASP A 242 -8.75 -9.07 -26.74
N LEU A 243 -7.78 -8.37 -26.14
CA LEU A 243 -7.97 -7.67 -24.86
C LEU A 243 -9.03 -6.58 -24.96
N LEU A 244 -9.00 -5.76 -26.02
CA LEU A 244 -9.98 -4.70 -26.24
C LEU A 244 -11.41 -5.24 -26.38
N LYS A 245 -11.60 -6.41 -27.02
CA LYS A 245 -12.91 -7.07 -27.10
C LYS A 245 -13.45 -7.45 -25.73
N ILE A 246 -12.61 -8.04 -24.86
CA ILE A 246 -13.02 -8.40 -23.49
C ILE A 246 -13.37 -7.12 -22.73
N ALA A 247 -12.52 -6.09 -22.80
CA ALA A 247 -12.75 -4.85 -22.09
C ALA A 247 -14.02 -4.11 -22.53
N GLN A 248 -14.30 -4.05 -23.84
CA GLN A 248 -15.52 -3.45 -24.38
C GLN A 248 -16.78 -4.22 -23.94
N LYS A 249 -16.72 -5.55 -23.98
CA LYS A 249 -17.83 -6.42 -23.58
C LYS A 249 -18.17 -6.27 -22.09
N GLU A 250 -17.14 -6.27 -21.25
CA GLU A 250 -17.26 -6.30 -19.80
C GLU A 250 -17.17 -4.90 -19.15
N LYS A 251 -17.12 -3.84 -19.98
CA LYS A 251 -16.99 -2.42 -19.59
C LYS A 251 -15.83 -2.18 -18.62
N LYS A 252 -14.65 -2.72 -18.93
CA LYS A 252 -13.44 -2.60 -18.11
C LYS A 252 -12.50 -1.55 -18.65
N LEU A 253 -11.87 -0.80 -17.74
CA LEU A 253 -10.77 0.09 -18.12
C LEU A 253 -9.57 -0.75 -18.59
N VAL A 254 -8.92 -0.33 -19.66
CA VAL A 254 -7.68 -0.92 -20.17
C VAL A 254 -6.55 0.05 -19.93
N ILE A 255 -5.54 -0.39 -19.21
CA ILE A 255 -4.29 0.34 -18.99
C ILE A 255 -3.14 -0.52 -19.52
N PHE A 256 -2.12 0.08 -20.12
CA PHE A 256 -1.04 -0.72 -20.69
C PHE A 256 0.29 -0.01 -20.72
N ASP A 257 1.35 -0.79 -20.52
CA ASP A 257 2.71 -0.37 -20.79
C ASP A 257 3.02 -0.59 -22.28
N LEU A 258 3.32 0.50 -22.98
CA LEU A 258 3.62 0.47 -24.41
C LEU A 258 5.13 0.42 -24.63
N ASN A 259 5.64 -0.75 -25.01
CA ASN A 259 7.08 -0.94 -25.24
C ASN A 259 7.51 -0.39 -26.60
N SER A 260 8.59 0.39 -26.61
CA SER A 260 9.18 0.89 -27.86
C SER A 260 9.84 -0.27 -28.62
N PRO A 261 9.50 -0.50 -29.90
CA PRO A 261 10.13 -1.55 -30.69
C PRO A 261 11.66 -1.37 -30.78
N PRO A 262 12.47 -2.44 -30.83
CA PRO A 262 13.93 -2.37 -30.83
C PRO A 262 14.52 -1.52 -31.97
N PRO A 263 15.80 -1.08 -31.86
CA PRO A 263 16.48 -0.41 -32.97
C PRO A 263 16.38 -1.21 -34.27
N ARG A 264 16.19 -0.54 -35.41
CA ARG A 264 15.99 -1.11 -36.76
C ARG A 264 14.61 -1.75 -37.01
N HIS A 265 13.72 -1.81 -36.04
CA HIS A 265 12.34 -2.24 -36.29
C HIS A 265 11.60 -1.24 -37.21
N PRO A 266 10.89 -1.68 -38.27
CA PRO A 266 10.21 -0.79 -39.23
C PRO A 266 9.23 0.18 -38.56
N SER A 267 8.42 -0.32 -37.63
CA SER A 267 7.42 0.48 -36.90
C SER A 267 7.99 1.32 -35.74
N ARG A 268 9.31 1.36 -35.51
CA ARG A 268 9.88 2.04 -34.33
C ARG A 268 9.50 3.53 -34.24
N LYS A 269 9.35 4.20 -35.38
CA LYS A 269 8.98 5.63 -35.43
C LYS A 269 7.46 5.87 -35.39
N SER A 270 6.65 4.86 -35.69
CA SER A 270 5.19 5.01 -35.90
C SER A 270 4.35 4.10 -34.99
N TYR A 271 4.97 3.34 -34.08
CA TYR A 271 4.28 2.37 -33.22
C TYR A 271 3.16 2.98 -32.37
N ILE A 272 3.32 4.21 -31.89
CA ILE A 272 2.26 4.92 -31.15
C ILE A 272 1.03 5.12 -32.05
N HIS A 273 1.24 5.62 -33.27
CA HIS A 273 0.17 5.87 -34.24
C HIS A 273 -0.51 4.57 -34.66
N LEU A 274 0.28 3.50 -34.83
CA LEU A 274 -0.20 2.17 -35.13
C LEU A 274 -1.11 1.63 -34.00
N VAL A 275 -0.69 1.73 -32.74
CA VAL A 275 -1.48 1.26 -31.60
C VAL A 275 -2.76 2.08 -31.44
N VAL A 276 -2.69 3.40 -31.57
CA VAL A 276 -3.86 4.28 -31.52
C VAL A 276 -4.85 3.91 -32.62
N ARG A 277 -4.37 3.69 -33.85
CA ARG A 277 -5.21 3.24 -34.96
C ARG A 277 -5.91 1.92 -34.63
N VAL A 278 -5.16 0.92 -34.15
CA VAL A 278 -5.74 -0.39 -33.78
C VAL A 278 -6.80 -0.25 -32.68
N ILE A 279 -6.58 0.63 -31.70
CA ILE A 279 -7.57 0.89 -30.64
C ILE A 279 -8.83 1.54 -31.23
N LEU A 280 -8.69 2.57 -32.04
CA LEU A 280 -9.84 3.26 -32.65
C LEU A 280 -10.61 2.33 -33.61
N ASP A 281 -9.90 1.55 -34.42
CA ASP A 281 -10.48 0.58 -35.36
C ASP A 281 -11.23 -0.56 -34.65
N SER A 282 -10.86 -0.87 -33.39
CA SER A 282 -11.60 -1.84 -32.57
C SER A 282 -12.98 -1.36 -32.14
N LYS A 283 -13.27 -0.05 -32.28
CA LYS A 283 -14.51 0.62 -31.86
C LYS A 283 -14.80 0.48 -30.36
N ILE A 284 -13.79 0.22 -29.55
CA ILE A 284 -13.90 0.31 -28.09
C ILE A 284 -14.27 1.74 -27.68
N GLU A 285 -15.10 1.87 -26.67
CA GLU A 285 -15.42 3.16 -26.08
C GLU A 285 -14.13 3.81 -25.55
N GLN A 286 -13.81 4.99 -26.08
CA GLN A 286 -12.53 5.65 -25.82
C GLN A 286 -12.28 5.91 -24.33
N HIS A 287 -13.36 6.19 -23.57
CA HIS A 287 -13.26 6.40 -22.12
C HIS A 287 -12.85 5.14 -21.36
N LEU A 288 -12.86 3.96 -21.97
CA LEU A 288 -12.32 2.74 -21.36
C LEU A 288 -10.80 2.63 -21.52
N ILE A 289 -10.13 3.55 -22.21
CA ILE A 289 -8.68 3.49 -22.43
C ILE A 289 -7.96 4.46 -21.48
N ALA A 290 -7.09 3.92 -20.65
CA ALA A 290 -6.19 4.67 -19.77
C ALA A 290 -4.81 4.79 -20.41
N TRP A 291 -4.52 5.96 -20.99
CA TRP A 291 -3.32 6.22 -21.76
C TRP A 291 -2.16 6.67 -20.88
N LEU A 292 -1.21 5.76 -20.66
CA LEU A 292 0.02 5.98 -19.89
C LEU A 292 1.12 6.76 -20.65
N PRO A 293 1.41 6.49 -21.93
CA PRO A 293 2.56 7.12 -22.59
C PRO A 293 2.50 8.65 -22.59
N GLY A 294 3.60 9.27 -22.13
CA GLY A 294 3.77 10.73 -22.14
C GLY A 294 4.11 11.30 -23.52
N SER A 295 4.64 10.48 -24.42
CA SER A 295 5.00 10.87 -25.78
C SER A 295 3.77 11.16 -26.63
N GLU A 296 3.87 12.19 -27.47
CA GLU A 296 2.86 12.54 -28.47
C GLU A 296 1.45 12.84 -27.90
N ARG A 297 1.31 13.20 -26.61
CA ARG A 297 0.01 13.47 -25.98
C ARG A 297 -0.86 14.47 -26.74
N LYS A 298 -0.29 15.53 -27.33
CA LYS A 298 -1.04 16.50 -28.14
C LYS A 298 -1.73 15.84 -29.34
N TYR A 299 -1.04 14.93 -30.02
CA TYR A 299 -1.60 14.12 -31.10
C TYR A 299 -2.71 13.20 -30.58
N ILE A 300 -2.48 12.52 -29.45
CA ILE A 300 -3.47 11.61 -28.85
C ILE A 300 -4.73 12.36 -28.43
N LYS A 301 -4.61 13.50 -27.74
CA LYS A 301 -5.74 14.36 -27.36
C LYS A 301 -6.56 14.80 -28.57
N SER A 302 -5.91 15.05 -29.70
CA SER A 302 -6.59 15.40 -30.95
C SER A 302 -7.26 14.21 -31.64
N LYS A 303 -6.62 13.03 -31.68
CA LYS A 303 -7.12 11.86 -32.40
C LYS A 303 -8.09 10.98 -31.61
N ALA A 304 -7.91 10.91 -30.29
CA ALA A 304 -8.67 10.09 -29.37
C ALA A 304 -9.00 10.90 -28.10
N PRO A 305 -9.83 11.95 -28.21
CA PRO A 305 -10.12 12.85 -27.10
C PRO A 305 -10.80 12.16 -25.90
N GLY A 306 -11.42 11.00 -26.11
CA GLY A 306 -12.04 10.23 -25.03
C GLY A 306 -11.06 9.38 -24.22
N PHE A 307 -9.79 9.27 -24.61
CA PHE A 307 -8.81 8.53 -23.81
C PHE A 307 -8.57 9.21 -22.46
N GLN A 308 -8.54 8.41 -21.40
CA GLN A 308 -8.20 8.88 -20.06
C GLN A 308 -6.69 8.98 -19.93
N HIS A 309 -6.15 10.20 -20.04
CA HIS A 309 -4.72 10.42 -19.86
C HIS A 309 -4.32 10.20 -18.40
N VAL A 310 -3.30 9.37 -18.20
CA VAL A 310 -2.73 9.07 -16.89
C VAL A 310 -1.31 9.62 -16.82
N GLY A 311 -1.00 10.29 -15.73
CA GLY A 311 0.30 10.88 -15.45
C GLY A 311 1.26 9.90 -14.79
N THR A 312 2.52 9.90 -15.21
CA THR A 312 3.56 9.05 -14.64
C THR A 312 4.75 9.94 -14.30
N TYR A 313 5.07 10.09 -13.01
CA TYR A 313 6.17 10.94 -12.51
C TYR A 313 6.03 12.46 -12.80
N TYR A 314 4.83 12.96 -13.03
CA TYR A 314 4.59 14.41 -13.17
C TYR A 314 4.53 15.13 -11.83
N THR A 315 4.97 16.38 -11.83
CA THR A 315 4.71 17.36 -10.78
C THR A 315 3.23 17.78 -10.77
N LEU A 316 2.75 18.32 -9.64
CA LEU A 316 1.38 18.82 -9.53
C LEU A 316 1.05 19.92 -10.55
N LYS A 317 2.04 20.75 -10.88
CA LYS A 317 1.90 21.80 -11.89
C LYS A 317 1.67 21.20 -13.29
N GLU A 318 2.49 20.23 -13.69
CA GLU A 318 2.33 19.55 -14.98
C GLU A 318 0.99 18.82 -15.10
N LEU A 319 0.53 18.20 -14.01
CA LEU A 319 -0.79 17.55 -13.97
C LEU A 319 -1.93 18.57 -14.17
N ALA A 320 -1.85 19.72 -13.51
CA ALA A 320 -2.84 20.79 -13.65
C ALA A 320 -2.83 21.40 -15.07
N ASP A 321 -1.64 21.71 -15.59
CA ASP A 321 -1.44 22.28 -16.93
C ASP A 321 -1.97 21.34 -18.04
N GLU A 322 -1.84 20.03 -17.85
CA GLU A 322 -2.31 19.01 -18.80
C GLU A 322 -3.74 18.51 -18.54
N ASN A 323 -4.41 19.02 -17.49
CA ASN A 323 -5.73 18.60 -17.00
C ASN A 323 -5.81 17.08 -16.75
N ILE A 324 -4.79 16.52 -16.09
CA ILE A 324 -4.68 15.10 -15.76
C ILE A 324 -5.10 14.87 -14.31
N THR A 325 -6.11 14.01 -14.12
CA THR A 325 -6.68 13.70 -12.79
C THR A 325 -6.34 12.31 -12.27
N ARG A 326 -5.49 11.56 -12.98
CA ARG A 326 -5.08 10.20 -12.60
C ARG A 326 -3.59 10.03 -12.74
N ILE A 327 -2.98 9.35 -11.78
CA ILE A 327 -1.56 9.01 -11.81
C ILE A 327 -1.32 7.51 -11.69
N ASN A 328 -0.24 7.06 -12.33
CA ASN A 328 0.33 5.73 -12.19
C ASN A 328 1.77 5.86 -11.70
N VAL A 329 2.03 5.42 -10.47
CA VAL A 329 3.33 5.55 -9.82
C VAL A 329 3.68 4.26 -9.09
N ASP A 330 4.98 3.97 -8.97
CA ASP A 330 5.46 2.87 -8.15
C ASP A 330 5.06 3.11 -6.68
N TYR A 331 4.43 2.11 -6.07
CA TYR A 331 4.00 2.18 -4.67
C TYR A 331 5.17 2.47 -3.71
N LYS A 332 6.37 1.99 -4.03
CA LYS A 332 7.57 2.23 -3.21
C LYS A 332 7.94 3.71 -3.15
N ARG A 333 7.61 4.46 -4.21
CA ARG A 333 7.89 5.90 -4.31
C ARG A 333 6.83 6.77 -3.66
N LEU A 334 5.63 6.25 -3.41
CA LEU A 334 4.56 6.99 -2.70
C LEU A 334 4.92 7.30 -1.25
N TYR A 335 5.71 6.45 -0.59
CA TYR A 335 5.97 6.56 0.85
C TYR A 335 7.23 7.35 1.23
N TYR A 336 8.15 7.63 0.29
CA TYR A 336 9.42 8.29 0.63
C TYR A 336 9.26 9.79 0.95
N ASN A 337 8.34 10.50 0.28
CA ASN A 337 8.00 11.91 0.56
C ASN A 337 6.63 12.08 1.25
N GLY A 338 6.03 10.96 1.67
CA GLY A 338 4.68 10.89 2.22
C GLY A 338 3.58 11.22 1.20
N LEU A 339 2.39 10.66 1.41
CA LEU A 339 1.16 11.12 0.75
C LEU A 339 0.88 12.62 1.02
N ARG A 340 1.60 13.23 1.97
CA ARG A 340 1.34 14.56 2.54
C ARG A 340 1.82 15.74 1.70
N SER A 341 2.90 15.62 0.91
CA SER A 341 3.27 16.68 -0.03
C SER A 341 2.31 16.76 -1.23
N ASN A 342 1.57 15.67 -1.45
CA ASN A 342 0.51 15.60 -2.44
C ASN A 342 -0.88 15.85 -1.82
N SER A 343 -1.03 15.82 -0.48
CA SER A 343 -2.34 15.68 0.18
C SER A 343 -3.23 16.92 0.19
N HIS A 344 -2.74 18.11 -0.14
CA HIS A 344 -3.63 19.27 -0.21
C HIS A 344 -4.57 19.22 -1.44
N THR A 345 -4.34 18.28 -2.37
CA THR A 345 -5.28 17.91 -3.47
C THR A 345 -5.35 16.41 -3.77
N ALA A 346 -4.40 15.58 -3.32
CA ALA A 346 -4.37 14.13 -3.54
C ALA A 346 -5.32 13.34 -2.64
N GLU A 347 -6.01 13.97 -1.69
CA GLU A 347 -7.22 13.37 -1.09
C GLU A 347 -8.31 13.07 -2.14
N ASN A 348 -8.22 13.66 -3.35
CA ASN A 348 -9.24 13.52 -4.40
C ASN A 348 -8.75 12.92 -5.73
N LEU A 349 -7.49 12.50 -5.86
CA LEU A 349 -6.98 11.90 -7.11
C LEU A 349 -6.90 10.37 -6.94
N PRO A 350 -7.79 9.57 -7.57
CA PRO A 350 -7.73 8.12 -7.46
C PRO A 350 -6.45 7.61 -8.11
N ALA A 351 -5.50 7.12 -7.30
CA ALA A 351 -4.35 6.37 -7.78
C ALA A 351 -4.86 5.09 -8.46
N MET A 352 -4.47 4.90 -9.72
CA MET A 352 -5.05 3.85 -10.57
C MET A 352 -4.35 2.49 -10.37
N LYS A 353 -3.11 2.47 -9.88
CA LYS A 353 -2.29 1.27 -9.68
C LYS A 353 -1.68 1.32 -8.28
N LEU A 354 -2.23 0.54 -7.34
CA LEU A 354 -1.54 0.15 -6.11
C LEU A 354 -1.18 -1.32 -6.29
N TYR A 355 0.11 -1.63 -6.34
CA TYR A 355 0.58 -3.01 -6.44
C TYR A 355 0.20 -3.75 -5.15
N CYS A 356 -0.58 -4.82 -5.26
CA CYS A 356 -0.78 -5.83 -4.20
C CYS A 356 -0.12 -7.14 -4.59
#